data_AF-A0A6N2U2U6-F1
#
_entry.id   AF-A0A6N2U2U6-F1
#
_cell.length_a   1.000
_cell.length_b   1.000
_cell.length_c   1.000
_cell.angle_alpha   90.00
_cell.angle_beta   90.00
_cell.angle_gamma   90.00
#
_symmetry.space_group_name_H-M   'P 1'
#
loop_
_entity.id
_entity.type
_entity.pdbx_description
1 polymer ?
#
loop_
_entity_poly.entity_id
_entity_poly.type
_entity_poly.pdbx_seq_one_letter_code
_entity_poly.pdbx_strand_id
1 'polypeptide(L)' 'MPVPEYRRRGNDRYNAKCDYISVRPIKSIGAAIRAAAKAADQSVQGYVIQACIERMKREGQPLELNTPDEPPEP' A
#
# COMPACT_ATOMS: atom_id res chain seq x y z
N MET A 1 -16.50 14.54 -11.38
CA MET A 1 -15.88 14.62 -12.72
C MET A 1 -15.51 13.22 -13.17
N PRO A 2 -15.78 12.83 -14.43
CA PRO A 2 -15.25 11.59 -15.00
C PRO A 2 -13.72 11.68 -15.11
N VAL A 3 -13.01 10.60 -14.76
CA VAL A 3 -11.57 10.51 -14.97
C VAL A 3 -11.33 10.38 -16.49
N PRO A 4 -10.53 11.26 -17.11
CA PRO A 4 -10.19 11.16 -18.53
C PRO A 4 -9.56 9.80 -18.88
N GLU A 5 -9.85 9.26 -20.06
CA GLU A 5 -9.42 7.91 -20.47
C GLU A 5 -7.90 7.68 -20.39
N TYR A 6 -7.11 8.72 -20.67
CA TYR A 6 -5.65 8.63 -20.56
C TYR A 6 -5.16 8.40 -19.12
N ARG A 7 -5.82 9.01 -18.11
CA ARG A 7 -5.52 8.78 -16.70
C ARG A 7 -5.97 7.40 -16.26
N ARG A 8 -7.11 6.93 -16.77
CA ARG A 8 -7.63 5.59 -16.49
C ARG A 8 -6.61 4.51 -16.91
N ARG A 9 -6.10 4.58 -18.14
CA ARG A 9 -5.08 3.64 -18.64
C ARG A 9 -3.77 3.64 -17.83
N GLY A 10 -3.35 4.80 -17.31
CA GLY A 10 -2.18 4.91 -16.42
C GLY A 10 -2.41 4.26 -15.06
N ASN A 11 -3.56 4.55 -14.43
CA ASN A 11 -3.97 3.94 -13.18
C ASN A 11 -4.14 2.42 -13.31
N ASP A 12 -4.70 1.94 -14.41
CA ASP A 12 -4.89 0.51 -14.66
C ASP A 12 -3.55 -0.23 -14.76
N ARG A 13 -2.55 0.34 -15.44
CA ARG A 13 -1.19 -0.23 -15.52
C ARG A 13 -0.51 -0.30 -14.15
N TYR A 14 -0.70 0.74 -13.32
CA TYR A 14 -0.14 0.76 -11.96
C TYR A 14 -0.84 -0.27 -11.07
N ASN A 15 -2.18 -0.29 -11.09
CA ASN A 15 -2.98 -1.24 -10.33
C ASN A 15 -2.71 -2.70 -10.75
N ALA A 16 -2.37 -2.96 -12.02
CA ALA A 16 -2.00 -4.30 -12.48
C ALA A 16 -0.71 -4.85 -11.82
N LYS A 17 0.17 -3.98 -11.31
CA LYS A 17 1.37 -4.37 -10.55
C LYS A 17 1.07 -4.52 -9.06
N CYS A 18 -0.05 -3.98 -8.56
CA CYS A 18 -0.43 -4.02 -7.16
C CYS A 18 -1.34 -5.21 -6.88
N ASP A 19 -1.07 -5.95 -5.80
CA ASP A 19 -2.02 -6.94 -5.28
C ASP A 19 -3.18 -6.23 -4.55
N TYR A 20 -4.39 -6.79 -4.64
CA TYR A 20 -5.58 -6.24 -3.99
C TYR A 20 -5.93 -7.01 -2.73
N ILE A 21 -5.63 -6.42 -1.57
CA ILE A 21 -5.97 -6.98 -0.25
C ILE A 21 -7.18 -6.23 0.32
N SER A 22 -8.33 -6.90 0.39
CA SER A 22 -9.55 -6.33 0.99
C SER A 22 -9.56 -6.54 2.51
N VAL A 23 -9.42 -5.45 3.28
CA VAL A 23 -9.47 -5.48 4.75
C VAL A 23 -10.73 -4.76 5.24
N ARG A 24 -11.52 -5.41 6.11
CA ARG A 24 -12.75 -4.87 6.69
C ARG A 24 -12.68 -4.86 8.22
N PRO A 25 -11.92 -3.93 8.83
CA PRO A 25 -11.84 -3.84 10.28
C PRO A 25 -13.16 -3.33 10.87
N ILE A 26 -13.41 -3.64 12.15
CA ILE A 26 -14.53 -3.04 12.89
C ILE A 26 -14.38 -1.51 12.89
N LYS A 27 -15.50 -0.78 12.88
CA LYS A 27 -15.52 0.69 12.75
C LYS A 27 -14.58 1.41 13.72
N SER A 28 -14.54 0.99 14.99
CA SER A 28 -13.66 1.56 16.01
C SER A 28 -12.17 1.35 15.69
N ILE A 29 -11.78 0.14 15.31
CA ILE A 29 -10.42 -0.20 14.88
C ILE A 29 -10.04 0.59 13.63
N GLY A 30 -10.92 0.65 12.63
CA GLY A 30 -10.68 1.44 11.42
C GLY A 30 -10.52 2.93 11.71
N ALA A 31 -11.25 3.47 12.68
CA ALA A 31 -11.08 4.86 13.12
C ALA A 31 -9.74 5.08 13.81
N ALA A 32 -9.32 4.16 14.68
CA ALA A 32 -8.01 4.21 15.33
C ALA A 32 -6.85 4.14 14.31
N ILE A 33 -6.92 3.25 13.33
CA ILE A 33 -5.92 3.16 12.25
C ILE A 33 -5.84 4.46 11.46
N ARG A 34 -6.98 5.05 11.09
CA ARG A 34 -7.01 6.35 10.38
C ARG A 34 -6.42 7.48 11.22
N ALA A 35 -6.71 7.51 12.51
CA ALA A 35 -6.15 8.51 13.42
C ALA A 35 -4.63 8.35 13.56
N ALA A 36 -4.14 7.13 13.71
CA ALA A 36 -2.71 6.83 13.80
C ALA A 36 -1.97 7.16 12.50
N ALA A 37 -2.53 6.79 11.34
CA ALA A 37 -1.97 7.15 10.04
C ALA A 37 -1.88 8.68 9.86
N LYS A 38 -2.94 9.41 10.27
CA LYS A 38 -2.94 10.88 10.26
C LYS A 38 -1.88 11.47 11.19
N ALA A 39 -1.71 10.90 12.39
CA ALA A 39 -0.69 11.34 13.34
C ALA A 39 0.74 11.07 12.83
N ALA A 40 0.92 10.04 12.02
CA ALA A 40 2.18 9.70 11.37
C ALA A 40 2.43 10.44 10.04
N ASP A 41 1.52 11.33 9.61
CA ASP A 41 1.54 12.01 8.29
C ASP A 41 1.60 11.02 7.10
N GLN A 42 0.91 9.89 7.22
CA GLN A 42 0.90 8.82 6.23
C GLN A 42 -0.49 8.58 5.65
N SER A 43 -0.54 8.04 4.43
CA SER A 43 -1.76 7.43 3.92
C SER A 43 -2.11 6.18 4.74
N VAL A 44 -3.41 5.86 4.84
CA VAL A 44 -3.87 4.66 5.57
C VAL A 44 -3.25 3.39 5.00
N GLN A 45 -3.13 3.30 3.67
CA GLN A 45 -2.50 2.18 2.99
C GLN A 45 -1.01 2.08 3.36
N GLY A 46 -0.27 3.19 3.29
CA GLY A 46 1.14 3.22 3.67
C GLY A 46 1.38 2.81 5.11
N TYR A 47 0.56 3.32 6.03
CA TYR A 47 0.62 2.97 7.45
C TYR A 47 0.40 1.47 7.71
N VAL A 48 -0.60 0.87 7.05
CA VAL A 48 -0.89 -0.57 7.17
C VAL A 48 0.25 -1.42 6.59
N ILE A 49 0.77 -1.06 5.41
CA ILE A 49 1.87 -1.78 4.78
C ILE A 49 3.13 -1.69 5.64
N GLN A 50 3.46 -0.51 6.18
CA GLN A 50 4.60 -0.35 7.08
C GLN A 50 4.47 -1.24 8.33
N ALA A 51 3.29 -1.25 8.97
CA ALA A 51 3.06 -2.10 10.13
C ALA A 51 3.26 -3.60 9.82
N CYS A 52 2.82 -4.06 8.63
CA CYS A 52 3.07 -5.41 8.17
C CYS A 52 4.56 -5.68 7.93
N ILE A 53 5.28 -4.77 7.27
CA ILE A 53 6.73 -4.88 7.01
C ILE A 53 7.50 -4.98 8.33
N GLU A 54 7.21 -4.11 9.30
CA GLU A 54 7.88 -4.13 10.60
C GLU A 54 7.62 -5.42 11.37
N ARG A 55 6.39 -5.96 11.28
CA ARG A 55 6.04 -7.24 11.88
C ARG A 55 6.80 -8.40 11.23
N MET A 56 6.78 -8.47 9.90
CA MET A 56 7.49 -9.49 9.10
C MET A 56 9.00 -9.48 9.36
N LYS A 57 9.61 -8.28 9.47
CA LYS A 57 11.01 -8.12 9.88
C LYS A 57 11.29 -8.69 11.27
N ARG A 58 10.40 -8.43 12.26
CA ARG A 58 10.52 -8.98 13.62
C ARG A 58 10.36 -10.50 13.66
N GLU A 59 9.53 -11.06 12.78
CA GLU A 59 9.31 -12.49 12.64
C GLU A 59 10.42 -13.21 11.85
N GLY A 60 11.44 -12.49 11.36
CA GLY A 60 12.55 -13.06 10.59
C GLY A 60 12.20 -13.43 9.15
N GLN A 61 11.06 -12.94 8.65
CA GLN A 61 10.59 -13.14 7.28
C GLN A 61 10.41 -11.78 6.60
N PRO A 62 11.49 -10.99 6.40
CA PRO A 62 11.37 -9.69 5.79
C PRO A 62 10.72 -9.81 4.41
N LEU A 63 9.83 -8.87 4.08
CA LEU A 63 9.37 -8.71 2.71
C LEU A 63 10.59 -8.39 1.86
N GLU A 64 11.02 -9.35 1.06
CA GLU A 64 11.89 -9.11 -0.09
C GLU A 64 11.10 -8.22 -1.05
N LEU A 65 11.29 -6.90 -0.91
CA LEU A 65 10.85 -5.93 -1.91
C LEU A 65 11.76 -6.12 -3.13
N ASN A 66 11.65 -7.24 -3.82
CA ASN A 66 12.08 -7.31 -5.21
C ASN A 66 11.28 -6.20 -5.89
N THR A 67 11.94 -5.13 -6.30
CA THR A 67 11.37 -4.09 -7.13
C THR A 67 11.26 -4.68 -8.54
N PRO A 68 10.09 -5.17 -9.01
CA PRO A 68 9.97 -5.67 -10.39
C PRO A 68 10.07 -4.55 -11.45
N ASP A 69 10.51 -3.35 -11.07
CA ASP A 69 10.50 -2.13 -11.86
C ASP A 69 11.87 -1.41 -11.86
N GLU A 70 12.93 -2.07 -11.41
CA GLU A 70 14.28 -1.60 -11.71
C GLU A 70 14.54 -1.90 -13.20
N PRO A 71 14.69 -0.89 -14.08
CA PRO A 71 15.09 -1.15 -15.46
C PRO A 71 16.45 -1.86 -15.42
N PRO A 72 16.71 -2.82 -16.32
CA PRO A 72 18.02 -3.49 -16.36
C PRO A 72 19.10 -2.42 -16.47
N GLU A 73 20.14 -2.53 -15.63
CA GLU A 73 21.30 -1.66 -15.67
C GLU A 73 21.90 -1.59 -17.10
N PRO A 74 22.43 -0.43 -17.52
CA PRO A 74 22.86 -0.18 -18.89
C PRO A 74 23.98 -1.10 -19.39
#